data_AF-X0ZFF8-F1
#
_entry.id   AF-X0ZFF8-F1
#
_cell.length_a   1.000
_cell.length_b   1.000
_cell.length_c   1.000
_cell.angle_alpha   90.00
_cell.angle_beta   90.00
_cell.angle_gamma   90.00
#
_symmetry.space_group_name_H-M   'P 1'
#
loop_
_entity.id
_entity.type
_entity.pdbx_description
1 polymer ?
#
loop_
_entity_poly.entity_id
_entity_poly.type
_entity_poly.pdbx_seq_one_letter_code
_entity_poly.pdbx_strand_id
1 'polypeptide(L)'
;IEEGESPQEMVCRLSLAKARAVAISYPEGLIVAADTIVALDGVVLGKPADEAEAVAMLRRLRGRKHTVLSGVTVYHPASGRAITELAESAVWMRAYADEEVARYAASGDPLDKAGAYAIQHHDFSPVERIGGCYANVMGLPLCHLARALAQFGLMLPVDVPQVCQGFTGHRCLVAGEILPDQLDPKLL
;
A
#
# COMPACT_ATOMS: atom_id res chain seq x y z
N ILE A 1 -4.15 13.64 10.87
CA ILE A 1 -5.53 13.15 10.74
C ILE A 1 -6.40 14.37 10.95
N GLU A 2 -7.22 14.75 9.97
CA GLU A 2 -8.20 15.82 10.18
C GLU A 2 -9.21 15.35 11.24
N GLU A 3 -9.79 16.28 12.02
CA GLU A 3 -10.66 15.89 13.13
C GLU A 3 -11.87 15.10 12.61
N GLY A 4 -12.08 13.88 13.11
CA GLY A 4 -13.14 12.96 12.66
C GLY A 4 -12.84 12.18 11.37
N GLU A 5 -11.68 12.36 10.75
CA GLU A 5 -11.29 11.66 9.52
C GLU A 5 -10.92 10.20 9.78
N SER A 6 -11.53 9.27 9.03
CA SER A 6 -11.18 7.85 9.06
C SER A 6 -9.82 7.58 8.38
N PRO A 7 -9.13 6.48 8.72
CA PRO A 7 -7.90 6.08 8.03
C PRO A 7 -8.06 5.96 6.50
N GLN A 8 -9.22 5.47 6.04
CA GLN A 8 -9.57 5.36 4.62
C GLN A 8 -9.66 6.72 3.94
N GLU A 9 -10.40 7.67 4.53
CA GLU A 9 -10.52 9.03 4.01
C GLU A 9 -9.16 9.72 3.97
N MET A 10 -8.37 9.55 5.03
CA MET A 10 -7.03 10.11 5.14
C MET A 10 -6.13 9.65 4.01
N VAL A 11 -6.03 8.34 3.76
CA VAL A 11 -5.09 7.84 2.74
C VAL A 11 -5.49 8.28 1.33
N CYS A 12 -6.80 8.34 1.03
CA CYS A 12 -7.30 8.85 -0.25
C CYS A 12 -7.08 10.36 -0.41
N ARG A 13 -7.26 11.14 0.66
CA ARG A 13 -6.98 12.58 0.63
C ARG A 13 -5.49 12.85 0.45
N LEU A 14 -4.63 12.11 1.15
CA LEU A 14 -3.17 12.26 1.06
C LEU A 14 -2.63 11.88 -0.33
N SER A 15 -3.13 10.81 -0.95
CA SER A 15 -2.73 10.45 -2.32
C SER A 15 -3.11 11.55 -3.32
N LEU A 16 -4.32 12.12 -3.20
CA LEU A 16 -4.76 13.24 -4.04
C LEU A 16 -3.96 14.52 -3.78
N ALA A 17 -3.67 14.83 -2.52
CA ALA A 17 -2.87 16.00 -2.15
C ALA A 17 -1.46 15.91 -2.76
N LYS A 18 -0.82 14.73 -2.73
CA LYS A 18 0.48 14.49 -3.39
C LYS A 18 0.40 14.72 -4.89
N ALA A 19 -0.63 14.19 -5.57
CA ALA A 19 -0.80 14.38 -7.01
C ALA A 19 -0.94 15.87 -7.37
N ARG A 20 -1.74 16.62 -6.60
CA ARG A 20 -1.94 18.07 -6.80
C ARG A 20 -0.68 18.89 -6.53
N ALA A 21 0.12 18.51 -5.54
CA ALA A 21 1.37 19.21 -5.23
C ALA A 21 2.36 19.13 -6.40
N VAL A 22 2.47 17.96 -7.05
CA VAL A 22 3.37 17.74 -8.20
C VAL A 22 2.83 18.39 -9.48
N ALA A 23 1.51 18.55 -9.61
CA ALA A 23 0.86 19.12 -10.79
C ALA A 23 1.32 20.54 -11.14
N ILE A 24 1.82 21.30 -10.18
CA ILE A 24 2.37 22.64 -10.39
C ILE A 24 3.61 22.57 -11.30
N SER A 25 4.44 21.55 -11.12
CA SER A 25 5.68 21.36 -11.88
C SER A 25 5.50 20.54 -13.16
N TYR A 26 4.42 19.75 -13.23
CA TYR A 26 4.12 18.86 -14.35
C TYR A 26 2.67 19.06 -14.82
N PRO A 27 2.38 20.12 -15.59
CA PRO A 27 1.02 20.43 -16.03
C PRO A 27 0.51 19.49 -17.14
N GLU A 28 1.41 18.74 -17.78
CA GLU A 28 1.10 17.85 -18.88
C GLU A 28 1.06 16.38 -18.44
N GLY A 29 0.15 15.60 -19.05
CA GLY A 29 0.04 14.15 -18.82
C GLY A 29 -0.73 13.76 -17.55
N LEU A 30 -0.67 12.47 -17.22
CA LEU A 30 -1.29 11.91 -16.02
C LEU A 30 -0.26 11.81 -14.89
N ILE A 31 -0.64 12.28 -13.70
CA ILE A 31 0.14 12.14 -12.48
C ILE A 31 -0.42 10.98 -11.67
N VAL A 32 0.45 10.06 -11.28
CA VAL A 32 0.13 8.99 -10.35
C VAL A 32 0.76 9.30 -9.00
N ALA A 33 -0.04 9.29 -7.95
CA ALA A 33 0.43 9.41 -6.59
C ALA A 33 -0.21 8.36 -5.69
N ALA A 34 0.55 7.88 -4.71
CA ALA A 34 0.05 6.95 -3.72
C ALA A 34 0.41 7.41 -2.30
N ASP A 35 -0.44 7.03 -1.36
CA ASP A 35 -0.13 7.09 0.07
C ASP A 35 -0.49 5.74 0.69
N THR A 36 0.22 5.35 1.74
CA THR A 36 0.03 4.04 2.38
C THR A 36 0.22 4.18 3.88
N ILE A 37 -0.73 3.64 4.61
CA ILE A 37 -0.75 3.67 6.08
C ILE A 37 -1.02 2.30 6.65
N VAL A 38 -0.55 2.09 7.87
CA VAL A 38 -0.90 0.94 8.69
C VAL A 38 -1.90 1.39 9.75
N ALA A 39 -2.96 0.61 9.98
CA ALA A 39 -3.95 0.87 11.02
C ALA A 39 -4.14 -0.37 11.90
N LEU A 40 -4.00 -0.19 13.21
CA LEU A 40 -4.22 -1.21 14.23
C LEU A 40 -5.34 -0.75 15.16
N ASP A 41 -6.41 -1.52 15.26
CA ASP A 41 -7.61 -1.18 16.05
C ASP A 41 -8.19 0.21 15.72
N GLY A 42 -8.14 0.61 14.45
CA GLY A 42 -8.58 1.94 14.00
C GLY A 42 -7.57 3.07 14.23
N VAL A 43 -6.43 2.80 14.89
CA VAL A 43 -5.37 3.78 15.13
C VAL A 43 -4.30 3.68 14.06
N VAL A 44 -4.00 4.80 13.40
CA VAL A 44 -2.94 4.90 12.40
C VAL A 44 -1.56 4.77 13.06
N LEU A 45 -0.71 3.93 12.46
CA LEU A 45 0.71 3.82 12.74
C LEU A 45 1.48 4.44 11.58
N GLY A 46 2.03 5.63 11.82
CA GLY A 46 2.88 6.33 10.86
C GLY A 46 4.28 5.72 10.77
N LYS A 47 5.22 6.51 10.29
CA LYS A 47 6.65 6.19 10.38
C LYS A 47 7.11 6.43 11.82
N PRO A 48 7.95 5.55 12.40
CA PRO A 48 8.50 5.81 13.71
C PRO A 48 9.49 6.99 13.65
N ALA A 49 9.50 7.83 14.68
CA ALA A 49 10.41 8.96 14.81
C ALA A 49 11.84 8.51 15.15
N ASP A 50 11.96 7.38 15.85
CA ASP A 50 13.23 6.79 16.25
C ASP A 50 13.15 5.27 16.42
N GLU A 51 14.29 4.66 16.75
CA GLU A 51 14.42 3.21 16.98
C GLU A 51 13.51 2.71 18.12
N ALA A 52 13.37 3.49 19.20
CA ALA A 52 12.57 3.09 20.36
C ALA A 52 11.08 3.03 20.01
N GLU A 53 10.60 4.00 19.22
CA GLU A 53 9.26 3.99 18.68
C GLU A 53 9.05 2.84 17.70
N ALA A 54 10.03 2.52 16.86
CA ALA A 54 9.98 1.36 15.97
C ALA A 54 9.80 0.05 16.74
N VAL A 55 10.58 -0.17 17.81
CA VAL A 55 10.44 -1.33 18.71
C VAL A 55 9.05 -1.38 19.34
N ALA A 56 8.53 -0.24 19.81
CA ALA A 56 7.21 -0.16 20.41
C ALA A 56 6.09 -0.50 19.41
N MET A 57 6.17 0.00 18.18
CA MET A 57 5.25 -0.32 17.09
C MET A 57 5.27 -1.81 16.77
N LEU A 58 6.46 -2.39 16.59
CA LEU A 58 6.63 -3.83 16.30
C LEU A 58 6.06 -4.70 17.43
N ARG A 59 6.33 -4.37 18.70
CA ARG A 59 5.73 -5.10 19.83
C ARG A 59 4.20 -5.01 19.84
N ARG A 60 3.63 -3.87 19.49
CA ARG A 60 2.16 -3.71 19.38
C ARG A 60 1.58 -4.54 18.24
N LEU A 61 2.32 -4.77 17.16
CA LEU A 61 1.89 -5.50 15.98
C LEU A 61 2.11 -7.02 16.09
N ARG A 62 3.07 -7.47 16.90
CA ARG A 62 3.46 -8.88 17.09
C ARG A 62 2.25 -9.80 17.31
N GLY A 63 2.11 -10.84 16.49
CA GLY A 63 1.05 -11.84 16.61
C GLY A 63 -0.37 -11.32 16.36
N ARG A 64 -0.52 -10.09 15.84
CA ARG A 64 -1.82 -9.44 15.65
C ARG A 64 -2.14 -9.22 14.18
N LYS A 65 -3.44 -9.04 13.94
CA LYS A 65 -3.98 -8.58 12.67
C LYS A 65 -4.02 -7.05 12.67
N HIS A 66 -3.56 -6.44 11.58
CA HIS A 66 -3.77 -5.03 11.27
C HIS A 66 -4.24 -4.87 9.82
N THR A 67 -4.62 -3.64 9.47
CA THR A 67 -5.02 -3.28 8.11
C THR A 67 -3.96 -2.37 7.49
N VAL A 68 -3.58 -2.67 6.24
CA VAL A 68 -2.79 -1.78 5.40
C VAL A 68 -3.72 -1.17 4.37
N LEU A 69 -3.74 0.15 4.32
CA LEU A 69 -4.59 0.96 3.45
C LEU A 69 -3.70 1.75 2.51
N SER A 70 -3.96 1.67 1.21
CA SER A 70 -3.33 2.55 0.23
C SER A 70 -4.38 3.28 -0.59
N GLY A 71 -4.22 4.60 -0.67
CA GLY A 71 -4.90 5.45 -1.63
C GLY A 71 -4.02 5.59 -2.86
N VAL A 72 -4.55 5.34 -4.06
CA VAL A 72 -3.86 5.61 -5.32
C VAL A 72 -4.69 6.57 -6.16
N THR A 73 -4.08 7.68 -6.57
CA THR A 73 -4.73 8.73 -7.36
C THR A 73 -4.06 8.85 -8.72
N VAL A 74 -4.89 8.87 -9.76
CA VAL A 74 -4.52 9.31 -11.12
C VAL A 74 -5.16 10.69 -11.34
N TYR A 75 -4.33 11.68 -11.65
CA TYR A 75 -4.74 13.08 -11.80
C TYR A 75 -4.33 13.62 -13.17
N HIS A 76 -5.24 14.35 -13.84
CA HIS A 76 -4.95 15.03 -15.09
C HIS A 76 -4.99 16.55 -14.88
N PRO A 77 -3.83 17.23 -14.77
CA PRO A 77 -3.75 18.63 -14.37
C PRO A 77 -4.53 19.58 -15.28
N ALA A 78 -4.44 19.39 -16.61
CA ALA A 78 -5.11 20.27 -17.58
C ALA A 78 -6.64 20.28 -17.44
N SER A 79 -7.25 19.17 -16.99
CA SER A 79 -8.70 19.09 -16.79
C SER A 79 -9.14 19.21 -15.32
N GLY A 80 -8.21 19.12 -14.37
CA GLY A 80 -8.52 18.98 -12.94
C GLY A 80 -9.18 17.65 -12.54
N ARG A 81 -9.39 16.71 -13.48
CA ARG A 81 -10.01 15.42 -13.22
C ARG A 81 -9.08 14.53 -12.39
N ALA A 82 -9.62 13.91 -11.35
CA ALA A 82 -8.92 12.95 -10.48
C ALA A 82 -9.76 11.68 -10.33
N ILE A 83 -9.11 10.52 -10.36
CA ILE A 83 -9.67 9.24 -9.93
C ILE A 83 -8.82 8.72 -8.79
N THR A 84 -9.44 8.48 -7.64
CA THR A 84 -8.78 7.90 -6.46
C THR A 84 -9.41 6.56 -6.15
N GLU A 85 -8.58 5.55 -5.99
CA GLU A 85 -8.96 4.20 -5.60
C GLU A 85 -8.38 3.90 -4.20
N LEU A 86 -9.15 3.16 -3.39
CA LEU A 86 -8.74 2.67 -2.09
C LEU A 86 -8.49 1.16 -2.19
N ALA A 87 -7.35 0.71 -1.67
CA ALA A 87 -7.07 -0.70 -1.51
C ALA A 87 -6.82 -1.03 -0.03
N GLU A 88 -7.45 -2.11 0.44
CA GLU A 88 -7.32 -2.59 1.82
C GLU A 88 -6.76 -4.02 1.82
N SER A 89 -5.77 -4.26 2.69
CA SER A 89 -5.21 -5.60 2.92
C SER A 89 -5.12 -5.87 4.42
N ALA A 90 -5.67 -6.99 4.86
CA ALA A 90 -5.43 -7.49 6.20
C ALA A 90 -4.08 -8.21 6.26
N VAL A 91 -3.29 -7.91 7.29
CA VAL A 91 -1.96 -8.49 7.50
C VAL A 91 -1.90 -9.08 8.90
N TRP A 92 -1.44 -10.32 9.00
CA TRP A 92 -1.20 -11.02 10.26
C TRP A 92 0.29 -11.13 10.49
N MET A 93 0.76 -10.57 11.59
CA MET A 93 2.18 -10.56 11.95
C MET A 93 2.56 -11.85 12.68
N ARG A 94 3.78 -12.34 12.44
CA ARG A 94 4.33 -13.43 13.23
C ARG A 94 4.45 -13.05 14.71
N ALA A 95 4.52 -14.07 15.56
CA ALA A 95 4.94 -13.92 16.96
C ALA A 95 6.48 -13.93 17.09
N TYR A 96 7.16 -12.98 16.45
CA TYR A 96 8.63 -12.86 16.51
C TYR A 96 9.15 -12.54 17.92
N ALA A 97 10.38 -12.93 18.20
CA ALA A 97 11.03 -12.71 19.49
C ALA A 97 11.49 -11.25 19.69
N ASP A 98 11.77 -10.86 20.93
CA ASP A 98 12.26 -9.51 21.24
C ASP A 98 13.66 -9.25 20.65
N GLU A 99 14.48 -10.29 20.54
CA GLU A 99 15.80 -10.22 19.93
C GLU A 99 15.72 -9.96 18.42
N GLU A 100 14.70 -10.50 17.73
CA GLU A 100 14.44 -10.21 16.32
C GLU A 100 14.04 -8.75 16.13
N VAL A 101 13.16 -8.24 17.00
CA VAL A 101 12.70 -6.84 16.96
C VAL A 101 13.84 -5.87 17.18
N ALA A 102 14.66 -6.08 18.21
CA ALA A 102 15.80 -5.22 18.49
C ALA A 102 16.81 -5.20 17.33
N ARG A 103 17.11 -6.37 16.76
CA ARG A 103 18.03 -6.48 15.62
C ARG A 103 17.48 -5.76 14.39
N TYR A 104 16.19 -5.89 14.12
CA TYR A 104 15.56 -5.23 12.98
C TYR A 104 15.49 -3.71 13.17
N ALA A 105 15.13 -3.22 14.36
CA ALA A 105 15.12 -1.80 14.68
C ALA A 105 16.50 -1.15 14.50
N ALA A 106 17.54 -1.81 15.00
CA ALA A 106 18.93 -1.34 14.89
C ALA A 106 19.48 -1.31 13.45
N SER A 107 18.81 -1.94 12.48
CA SER A 107 19.24 -1.87 11.07
C SER A 107 18.92 -0.52 10.42
N GLY A 108 18.02 0.28 11.03
CA GLY A 108 17.50 1.52 10.47
C GLY A 108 16.43 1.33 9.39
N ASP A 109 16.24 0.11 8.87
CA ASP A 109 15.21 -0.19 7.87
C ASP A 109 13.79 0.20 8.32
N PRO A 110 13.37 0.09 9.60
CA PRO A 110 12.03 0.47 10.01
C PRO A 110 11.69 1.96 9.87
N LEU A 111 12.69 2.84 9.86
CA LEU A 111 12.50 4.27 10.12
C LEU A 111 11.75 5.02 9.01
N ASP A 112 11.79 4.52 7.78
CA ASP A 112 11.09 5.13 6.65
C ASP A 112 9.76 4.45 6.31
N LYS A 113 9.29 3.49 7.14
CA LYS A 113 8.15 2.61 6.85
C LYS A 113 6.99 2.82 7.82
N ALA A 114 5.79 2.94 7.28
CA ALA A 114 4.57 3.00 8.09
C ALA A 114 4.41 1.70 8.89
N GLY A 115 4.13 1.80 10.18
CA GLY A 115 4.07 0.64 11.09
C GLY A 115 5.43 -0.01 11.38
N ALA A 116 6.55 0.63 11.00
CA ALA A 116 7.91 0.21 11.30
C ALA A 116 8.31 -1.18 10.73
N TYR A 117 7.72 -1.60 9.61
CA TYR A 117 8.12 -2.88 8.97
C TYR A 117 8.06 -2.85 7.44
N ALA A 118 8.94 -3.64 6.81
CA ALA A 118 8.85 -4.03 5.40
C ALA A 118 8.38 -5.48 5.27
N ILE A 119 7.30 -5.69 4.53
CA ILE A 119 6.82 -7.06 4.26
C ILE A 119 7.84 -7.91 3.49
N GLN A 120 8.69 -7.27 2.70
CA GLN A 120 9.73 -7.94 1.88
C GLN A 120 11.03 -8.19 2.64
N HIS A 121 11.14 -7.81 3.92
CA HIS A 121 12.38 -7.96 4.64
C HIS A 121 12.70 -9.44 4.85
N HIS A 122 13.71 -9.97 4.16
CA HIS A 122 14.04 -11.39 4.15
C HIS A 122 14.36 -11.94 5.55
N ASP A 123 15.23 -11.26 6.31
CA ASP A 123 15.71 -11.83 7.59
C ASP A 123 14.69 -11.67 8.72
N PHE A 124 14.09 -10.49 8.87
CA PHE A 124 13.05 -10.25 9.85
C PHE A 124 11.72 -10.94 9.50
N SER A 125 11.39 -11.09 8.21
CA SER A 125 10.20 -11.80 7.71
C SER A 125 8.94 -11.56 8.56
N PRO A 126 8.46 -10.32 8.72
CA PRO A 126 7.51 -9.96 9.79
C PRO A 126 6.13 -10.63 9.71
N VAL A 127 5.71 -11.04 8.51
CA VAL A 127 4.32 -11.38 8.20
C VAL A 127 4.12 -12.89 8.13
N GLU A 128 3.10 -13.38 8.83
CA GLU A 128 2.64 -14.76 8.77
C GLU A 128 1.70 -14.99 7.58
N ARG A 129 0.75 -14.08 7.38
CA ARG A 129 -0.28 -14.21 6.33
C ARG A 129 -0.82 -12.86 5.89
N ILE A 130 -1.28 -12.80 4.64
CA ILE A 130 -2.01 -11.66 4.07
C ILE A 130 -3.38 -12.14 3.61
N GLY A 131 -4.39 -11.29 3.79
CA GLY A 131 -5.70 -11.39 3.15
C GLY A 131 -5.93 -10.10 2.38
N GLY A 132 -5.75 -10.14 1.07
CA GLY A 132 -5.81 -8.96 0.21
C GLY A 132 -4.69 -8.92 -0.82
N CYS A 133 -4.38 -7.72 -1.29
CA CYS A 133 -3.36 -7.48 -2.30
C CYS A 133 -1.95 -7.35 -1.67
N TYR A 134 -0.97 -8.11 -2.14
CA TYR A 134 0.43 -7.98 -1.71
C TYR A 134 1.04 -6.64 -2.12
N ALA A 135 0.83 -6.23 -3.38
CA ALA A 135 1.33 -4.95 -3.91
C ALA A 135 0.72 -3.73 -3.19
N ASN A 136 -0.51 -3.86 -2.65
CA ASN A 136 -1.08 -2.87 -1.74
C ASN A 136 -0.22 -2.72 -0.48
N VAL A 137 0.18 -3.84 0.15
CA VAL A 137 1.04 -3.80 1.34
C VAL A 137 2.43 -3.22 1.03
N MET A 138 2.92 -3.41 -0.20
CA MET A 138 4.14 -2.75 -0.67
C MET A 138 3.97 -1.24 -0.93
N GLY A 139 2.73 -0.75 -1.05
CA GLY A 139 2.38 0.66 -1.19
C GLY A 139 1.89 1.10 -2.57
N LEU A 140 1.73 0.18 -3.53
CA LEU A 140 1.15 0.50 -4.84
C LEU A 140 0.23 -0.62 -5.34
N PRO A 141 -1.09 -0.53 -5.13
CA PRO A 141 -2.04 -1.55 -5.57
C PRO A 141 -2.24 -1.51 -7.09
N LEU A 142 -1.40 -2.25 -7.84
CA LEU A 142 -1.33 -2.17 -9.31
C LEU A 142 -2.65 -2.43 -10.03
N CYS A 143 -3.49 -3.36 -9.55
CA CYS A 143 -4.80 -3.60 -10.16
C CYS A 143 -5.75 -2.40 -10.02
N HIS A 144 -5.70 -1.71 -8.87
CA HIS A 144 -6.50 -0.49 -8.64
C HIS A 144 -5.97 0.66 -9.51
N LEU A 145 -4.63 0.78 -9.64
CA LEU A 145 -4.02 1.75 -10.54
C LEU A 145 -4.43 1.51 -12.00
N ALA A 146 -4.42 0.26 -12.46
CA ALA A 146 -4.83 -0.09 -13.82
C ALA A 146 -6.30 0.30 -14.07
N ARG A 147 -7.19 0.02 -13.11
CA ARG A 147 -8.59 0.44 -13.16
C ARG A 147 -8.75 1.96 -13.21
N ALA A 148 -7.99 2.70 -12.41
CA ALA A 148 -8.01 4.17 -12.43
C ALA A 148 -7.50 4.74 -13.76
N LEU A 149 -6.42 4.19 -14.33
CA LEU A 149 -5.87 4.59 -15.63
C LEU A 149 -6.85 4.32 -16.78
N ALA A 150 -7.57 3.19 -16.75
CA ALA A 150 -8.58 2.85 -17.75
C ALA A 150 -9.70 3.91 -17.82
N GLN A 151 -10.04 4.56 -16.70
CA GLN A 151 -11.03 5.66 -16.69
C GLN A 151 -10.54 6.92 -17.44
N PHE A 152 -9.23 7.06 -17.67
CA PHE A 152 -8.64 8.08 -18.54
C PHE A 152 -8.42 7.59 -19.98
N GLY A 153 -8.94 6.40 -20.33
CA GLY A 153 -8.75 5.79 -21.64
C GLY A 153 -7.37 5.18 -21.84
N LEU A 154 -6.57 5.05 -20.77
CA LEU A 154 -5.23 4.47 -20.82
C LEU A 154 -5.28 3.01 -20.37
N MET A 155 -5.27 2.11 -21.34
CA MET A 155 -5.17 0.67 -21.11
C MET A 155 -3.70 0.26 -21.08
N LEU A 156 -3.28 -0.43 -20.02
CA LEU A 156 -1.93 -0.96 -19.93
C LEU A 156 -1.80 -2.15 -20.89
N PRO A 157 -0.77 -2.20 -21.75
CA PRO A 157 -0.59 -3.26 -22.75
C PRO A 157 0.02 -4.53 -22.14
N VAL A 158 -0.35 -4.89 -20.91
CA VAL A 158 0.19 -6.01 -20.14
C VAL A 158 -0.89 -6.63 -19.27
N ASP A 159 -0.74 -7.92 -18.94
CA ASP A 159 -1.49 -8.56 -17.87
C ASP A 159 -0.91 -8.09 -16.52
N VAL A 160 -1.59 -7.13 -15.89
CA VAL A 160 -1.16 -6.51 -14.64
C VAL A 160 -1.03 -7.54 -13.51
N PRO A 161 -2.03 -8.42 -13.27
CA PRO A 161 -1.89 -9.52 -12.33
C PRO A 161 -0.67 -10.41 -12.60
N GLN A 162 -0.42 -10.81 -13.84
CA GLN A 162 0.70 -11.68 -14.18
C GLN A 162 2.06 -10.99 -13.93
N VAL A 163 2.22 -9.74 -14.37
CA VAL A 163 3.45 -8.96 -14.15
C VAL A 163 3.69 -8.73 -12.65
N CYS A 164 2.64 -8.41 -11.91
CA CYS A 164 2.72 -8.24 -10.45
C CYS A 164 3.20 -9.52 -9.76
N GLN A 165 2.65 -10.68 -10.13
CA GLN A 165 3.05 -11.97 -9.56
C GLN A 165 4.50 -12.33 -9.94
N GLY A 166 4.92 -12.05 -11.19
CA GLY A 166 6.29 -12.25 -11.63
C GLY A 166 7.30 -11.38 -10.88
N PHE A 167 6.94 -10.13 -10.56
CA PHE A 167 7.81 -9.21 -9.82
C PHE A 167 7.85 -9.53 -8.32
N THR A 168 6.70 -9.83 -7.72
CA THR A 168 6.59 -10.01 -6.26
C THR A 168 6.89 -11.44 -5.83
N GLY A 169 6.75 -12.44 -6.71
CA GLY A 169 6.80 -13.85 -6.35
C GLY A 169 5.58 -14.33 -5.56
N HIS A 170 4.56 -13.49 -5.36
CA HIS A 170 3.37 -13.81 -4.59
C HIS A 170 2.19 -14.12 -5.50
N ARG A 171 1.51 -15.25 -5.25
CA ARG A 171 0.26 -15.58 -5.94
C ARG A 171 -0.82 -14.55 -5.63
N CYS A 172 -1.46 -14.01 -6.65
CA CYS A 172 -2.55 -13.05 -6.50
C CYS A 172 -3.89 -13.80 -6.39
N LEU A 173 -4.68 -13.46 -5.36
CA LEU A 173 -6.01 -14.05 -5.13
C LEU A 173 -7.16 -13.05 -5.30
N VAL A 174 -6.84 -11.76 -5.48
CA VAL A 174 -7.83 -10.67 -5.49
C VAL A 174 -8.00 -10.01 -6.86
N ALA A 175 -7.17 -10.38 -7.84
CA ALA A 175 -7.21 -9.76 -9.17
C ALA A 175 -8.57 -9.90 -9.84
N GLY A 176 -9.23 -11.06 -9.74
CA GLY A 176 -10.54 -11.28 -10.36
C GLY A 176 -11.68 -10.48 -9.74
N GLU A 177 -11.54 -10.08 -8.47
CA GLU A 177 -12.51 -9.21 -7.81
C GLU A 177 -12.28 -7.74 -8.20
N ILE A 178 -11.03 -7.34 -8.45
CA ILE A 178 -10.66 -5.94 -8.72
C ILE A 178 -10.76 -5.59 -10.22
N LEU A 179 -10.35 -6.53 -11.09
CA LEU A 179 -10.28 -6.41 -12.55
C LEU A 179 -11.06 -7.56 -13.23
N PRO A 180 -12.39 -7.64 -13.05
CA PRO A 180 -13.18 -8.74 -13.59
C PRO A 180 -13.11 -8.83 -15.12
N ASP A 181 -12.96 -7.69 -15.81
CA ASP A 181 -12.99 -7.59 -17.28
C ASP A 181 -11.61 -7.74 -17.94
N GLN A 182 -10.52 -7.93 -17.17
CA GLN A 182 -9.14 -8.03 -17.68
C GLN A 182 -8.47 -9.39 -17.45
N LEU A 183 -9.19 -10.37 -16.90
CA LEU A 183 -8.68 -11.73 -16.78
C LEU A 183 -8.84 -12.48 -18.11
N ASP A 184 -7.75 -13.02 -18.66
CA ASP A 184 -7.83 -13.97 -19.76
C ASP A 184 -8.62 -15.23 -19.30
N PRO A 185 -9.74 -15.58 -19.95
CA PRO A 185 -10.51 -16.78 -19.61
C PRO A 185 -9.73 -18.10 -19.65
N LYS A 186 -8.53 -18.12 -20.24
CA LYS A 186 -7.69 -19.33 -20.38
C LYS A 186 -6.87 -19.67 -19.14
N LEU A 187 -6.96 -18.87 -18.06
CA LEU A 187 -6.23 -19.09 -16.80
C LEU A 187 -7.16 -19.49 -15.62
N LEU A 188 -8.42 -19.86 -15.90
CA LEU A 188 -9.37 -20.47 -14.95
C LEU A 188 -9.45 -21.98 -15.13
#